data_AF-A0A101X301-F1
#
_entry.id   AF-A0A101X301-F1
#
_cell.length_a   1.000
_cell.length_b   1.000
_cell.length_c   1.000
_cell.angle_alpha   90.00
_cell.angle_beta   90.00
_cell.angle_gamma   90.00
#
_symmetry.space_group_name_H-M   'P 1'
#
loop_
_entity.id
_entity.type
_entity.pdbx_description
1 polymer ?
#
loop_
_entity_poly.entity_id
_entity_poly.type
_entity_poly.pdbx_seq_one_letter_code
_entity_poly.pdbx_strand_id
1 'polypeptide(L)'
;MSVKMIDITSKEPVYREAVARGFLKVDEDTMSDLINNGVSGLGNAASIAKITAINAVKTAWRYIPLLHPIPITYVEARVHYEKDGIEMAVLARTRAQTGVEMDALFGLFTGLLAAWNTIKGCSRTCTPEWVTNFMGKKVQTCGSSRVDGMFDIRVVNKVKSEDSVGLGIEDFVDNANGPPIVTMFDVTTEPTYYGEASAKGFIRLREETVELIRQGKVEKGDVITVSKTAAIVAAKKAWEILPLVHLNYLTYVNVDARVIEDGVEIAVDTRNVSNTGSAMEAVFATGVALLTVWDMVKKYEKDEKGQYPHTVIREIKVLKALKTPAV
;
A
#
# COMPACT_ATOMS: atom_id res chain seq x y z
N MET A 1 0.57 -19.36 -21.14
CA MET A 1 -0.24 -19.73 -19.94
C MET A 1 -1.55 -18.97 -19.99
N SER A 2 -2.66 -19.58 -19.59
CA SER A 2 -3.95 -18.89 -19.44
C SER A 2 -4.00 -18.13 -18.11
N VAL A 3 -4.44 -16.88 -18.12
CA VAL A 3 -4.77 -16.11 -16.90
C VAL A 3 -6.23 -16.39 -16.54
N LYS A 4 -6.52 -16.77 -15.30
CA LYS A 4 -7.88 -17.06 -14.86
C LYS A 4 -8.12 -16.74 -13.39
N MET A 5 -9.34 -16.28 -13.09
CA MET A 5 -9.87 -16.22 -11.72
C MET A 5 -10.21 -17.64 -11.24
N ILE A 6 -10.03 -17.89 -9.94
CA ILE A 6 -10.37 -19.20 -9.34
C ILE A 6 -11.88 -19.29 -9.16
N ASP A 7 -12.51 -20.28 -9.79
CA ASP A 7 -13.93 -20.55 -9.60
C ASP A 7 -14.21 -20.98 -8.15
N ILE A 8 -15.13 -20.28 -7.49
CA ILE A 8 -15.57 -20.54 -6.12
C ILE A 8 -17.03 -20.98 -6.03
N THR A 9 -17.70 -21.22 -7.16
CA THR A 9 -19.14 -21.51 -7.25
C THR A 9 -19.58 -22.66 -6.35
N SER A 10 -18.76 -23.71 -6.22
CA SER A 10 -19.07 -24.90 -5.41
C SER A 10 -18.78 -24.75 -3.91
N LYS A 11 -18.25 -23.59 -3.46
CA LYS A 11 -17.90 -23.38 -2.06
C LYS A 11 -19.08 -22.78 -1.30
N GLU A 12 -19.30 -23.21 -0.07
CA GLU A 12 -20.30 -22.59 0.79
C GLU A 12 -19.80 -21.27 1.39
N PRO A 13 -20.66 -20.24 1.51
CA PRO A 13 -20.36 -19.04 2.28
C PRO A 13 -20.21 -19.37 3.76
N VAL A 14 -19.08 -19.00 4.35
CA VAL A 14 -18.81 -19.19 5.79
C VAL A 14 -18.29 -17.90 6.40
N TYR A 15 -18.26 -17.82 7.73
CA TYR A 15 -17.66 -16.69 8.44
C TYR A 15 -16.17 -16.60 8.11
N ARG A 16 -15.71 -15.38 7.80
CA ARG A 16 -14.32 -15.05 7.52
C ARG A 16 -13.93 -13.80 8.29
N GLU A 17 -12.77 -13.87 8.92
CA GLU A 17 -12.12 -12.72 9.54
C GLU A 17 -10.64 -12.72 9.14
N ALA A 18 -10.07 -11.54 8.95
CA ALA A 18 -8.63 -11.37 8.81
C ALA A 18 -8.19 -10.10 9.53
N VAL A 19 -7.03 -10.16 10.16
CA VAL A 19 -6.34 -9.01 10.75
C VAL A 19 -5.00 -8.86 10.05
N ALA A 20 -4.79 -7.68 9.47
CA ALA A 20 -3.53 -7.26 8.88
C ALA A 20 -2.83 -6.26 9.80
N ARG A 21 -1.50 -6.33 9.90
CA ARG A 21 -0.67 -5.33 10.59
C ARG A 21 0.50 -4.90 9.72
N GLY A 22 0.98 -3.68 9.97
CA GLY A 22 2.14 -3.11 9.32
C GLY A 22 2.55 -1.81 9.98
N PHE A 23 3.68 -1.28 9.54
CA PHE A 23 4.33 -0.14 10.18
C PHE A 23 4.73 0.93 9.15
N LEU A 24 4.55 2.19 9.49
CA LEU A 24 5.09 3.32 8.74
C LEU A 24 6.24 3.92 9.55
N LYS A 25 7.47 3.79 9.06
CA LYS A 25 8.65 4.35 9.72
C LYS A 25 8.74 5.85 9.43
N VAL A 26 8.82 6.63 10.50
CA VAL A 26 8.85 8.10 10.47
C VAL A 26 9.95 8.57 11.41
N ASP A 27 10.59 9.71 11.12
CA ASP A 27 11.60 10.27 12.01
C ASP A 27 11.03 10.61 13.39
N GLU A 28 11.89 10.53 14.42
CA GLU A 28 11.47 10.72 15.82
C GLU A 28 10.95 12.13 16.12
N ASP A 29 11.44 13.16 15.42
CA ASP A 29 10.99 14.54 15.63
C ASP A 29 9.53 14.69 15.18
N THR A 30 9.22 14.21 13.97
CA THR A 30 7.86 14.20 13.44
C THR A 30 6.91 13.34 14.27
N MET A 31 7.38 12.21 14.80
CA MET A 31 6.57 11.37 15.70
C MET A 31 6.33 12.03 17.05
N SER A 32 7.33 12.73 17.60
CA SER A 32 7.16 13.50 18.83
C SER A 32 6.09 14.58 18.66
N ASP A 33 6.07 15.27 17.52
CA ASP A 33 5.03 16.25 17.20
C ASP A 33 3.64 15.59 17.09
N LEU A 34 3.54 14.43 16.44
CA LEU A 34 2.28 13.69 16.31
C LEU A 34 1.76 13.17 17.65
N ILE A 35 2.62 12.66 18.51
CA ILE A 35 2.22 12.14 19.83
C ILE A 35 1.68 13.28 20.71
N ASN A 36 2.33 14.45 20.67
CA ASN A 36 1.97 15.59 21.50
C ASN A 36 0.75 16.37 20.98
N ASN A 37 0.65 16.54 19.64
CA ASN A 37 -0.34 17.43 19.04
C ASN A 37 -1.44 16.70 18.24
N GLY A 38 -1.20 15.44 17.86
CA GLY A 38 -2.12 14.62 17.07
C GLY A 38 -2.30 15.06 15.61
N VAL A 39 -1.51 16.03 15.14
CA VAL A 39 -1.56 16.59 13.78
C VAL A 39 -0.14 16.79 13.26
N SER A 40 0.07 16.45 11.99
CA SER A 40 1.29 16.77 11.25
C SER A 40 0.96 16.92 9.77
N GLY A 41 1.63 17.81 9.06
CA GLY A 41 1.39 17.93 7.64
C GLY A 41 0.00 18.46 7.30
N LEU A 42 -0.77 17.61 6.67
CA LEU A 42 -2.10 17.92 6.14
C LEU A 42 -3.25 17.68 7.13
N GLY A 43 -2.98 17.22 8.36
CA GLY A 43 -4.02 17.01 9.36
C GLY A 43 -3.76 15.87 10.33
N ASN A 44 -4.84 15.30 10.86
CA ASN A 44 -4.80 14.15 11.75
C ASN A 44 -4.52 12.86 10.95
N ALA A 45 -3.25 12.47 10.90
CA ALA A 45 -2.77 11.32 10.14
C ALA A 45 -3.48 10.02 10.53
N ALA A 46 -3.75 9.79 11.83
CA ALA A 46 -4.43 8.59 12.28
C ALA A 46 -5.91 8.54 11.83
N SER A 47 -6.67 9.62 11.99
CA SER A 47 -8.07 9.67 11.54
C SER A 47 -8.17 9.46 10.03
N ILE A 48 -7.31 10.12 9.26
CA ILE A 48 -7.27 9.98 7.79
C ILE A 48 -6.90 8.56 7.39
N ALA A 49 -5.90 7.95 8.05
CA ALA A 49 -5.51 6.57 7.82
C ALA A 49 -6.64 5.58 8.09
N LYS A 50 -7.31 5.69 9.25
CA LYS A 50 -8.44 4.82 9.62
C LYS A 50 -9.59 4.89 8.61
N ILE A 51 -10.00 6.10 8.23
CA ILE A 51 -11.09 6.30 7.26
C ILE A 51 -10.70 5.76 5.88
N THR A 52 -9.46 6.01 5.44
CA THR A 52 -8.95 5.51 4.16
C THR A 52 -8.93 3.99 4.13
N ALA A 53 -8.41 3.36 5.18
CA ALA A 53 -8.39 1.91 5.30
C ALA A 53 -9.80 1.30 5.22
N ILE A 54 -10.76 1.84 5.99
CA ILE A 54 -12.14 1.34 6.01
C ILE A 54 -12.80 1.43 4.63
N ASN A 55 -12.55 2.50 3.88
CA ASN A 55 -13.07 2.66 2.52
C ASN A 55 -12.35 1.75 1.51
N ALA A 56 -11.05 1.57 1.67
CA ALA A 56 -10.24 0.75 0.78
C ALA A 56 -10.56 -0.74 0.90
N VAL A 57 -10.79 -1.28 2.10
CA VAL A 57 -11.21 -2.68 2.29
C VAL A 57 -12.41 -3.02 1.42
N LYS A 58 -13.37 -2.10 1.26
CA LYS A 58 -14.61 -2.32 0.48
C LYS A 58 -14.40 -2.35 -1.03
N THR A 59 -13.24 -1.90 -1.51
CA THR A 59 -12.97 -1.69 -2.94
C THR A 59 -11.69 -2.35 -3.42
N ALA A 60 -11.05 -3.22 -2.63
CA ALA A 60 -9.79 -3.89 -2.97
C ALA A 60 -9.81 -4.58 -4.35
N TRP A 61 -10.92 -5.23 -4.69
CA TRP A 61 -11.14 -5.90 -5.98
C TRP A 61 -11.07 -4.96 -7.21
N ARG A 62 -11.21 -3.63 -7.03
CA ARG A 62 -11.04 -2.64 -8.11
C ARG A 62 -9.57 -2.39 -8.46
N TYR A 63 -8.64 -2.78 -7.58
CA TYR A 63 -7.21 -2.52 -7.69
C TYR A 63 -6.37 -3.79 -7.81
N ILE A 64 -6.81 -4.90 -7.20
CA ILE A 64 -6.15 -6.20 -7.28
C ILE A 64 -6.90 -7.08 -8.29
N PRO A 65 -6.34 -7.38 -9.48
CA PRO A 65 -6.98 -8.23 -10.47
C PRO A 65 -7.22 -9.63 -9.94
N LEU A 66 -8.27 -10.30 -10.45
CA LEU A 66 -8.63 -11.68 -10.09
C LEU A 66 -9.05 -11.89 -8.62
N LEU A 67 -9.09 -10.82 -7.82
CA LEU A 67 -9.73 -10.81 -6.51
C LEU A 67 -11.26 -10.77 -6.69
N HIS A 68 -11.97 -11.58 -5.92
CA HIS A 68 -13.43 -11.59 -6.00
C HIS A 68 -13.99 -10.41 -5.19
N PRO A 69 -15.02 -9.72 -5.68
CA PRO A 69 -15.79 -8.82 -4.84
C PRO A 69 -16.53 -9.65 -3.77
N ILE A 70 -16.42 -9.25 -2.51
CA ILE A 70 -17.10 -9.90 -1.38
C ILE A 70 -17.87 -8.87 -0.54
N PRO A 71 -19.01 -9.25 0.06
CA PRO A 71 -19.81 -8.34 0.88
C PRO A 71 -19.15 -8.13 2.25
N ILE A 72 -18.33 -7.09 2.37
CA ILE A 72 -17.70 -6.72 3.63
C ILE A 72 -18.78 -6.31 4.65
N THR A 73 -18.82 -6.98 5.80
CA THR A 73 -19.84 -6.74 6.83
C THR A 73 -19.33 -5.87 7.97
N TYR A 74 -18.03 -5.91 8.26
CA TYR A 74 -17.41 -5.11 9.31
C TYR A 74 -15.95 -4.84 8.99
N VAL A 75 -15.50 -3.62 9.29
CA VAL A 75 -14.10 -3.21 9.21
C VAL A 75 -13.78 -2.36 10.43
N GLU A 76 -12.65 -2.64 11.06
CA GLU A 76 -12.09 -1.84 12.13
C GLU A 76 -10.64 -1.53 11.80
N ALA A 77 -10.23 -0.28 11.97
CA ALA A 77 -8.87 0.17 11.79
C ALA A 77 -8.40 0.84 13.07
N ARG A 78 -7.25 0.40 13.60
CA ARG A 78 -6.62 0.97 14.78
C ARG A 78 -5.22 1.47 14.46
N VAL A 79 -4.80 2.52 15.15
CA VAL A 79 -3.50 3.16 14.94
C VAL A 79 -2.80 3.32 16.30
N HIS A 80 -1.53 2.92 16.34
CA HIS A 80 -0.65 3.12 17.47
C HIS A 80 0.53 3.99 17.04
N TYR A 81 0.74 5.11 17.71
CA TYR A 81 1.94 5.91 17.58
C TYR A 81 3.05 5.30 18.44
N GLU A 82 4.14 4.96 17.77
CA GLU A 82 5.41 4.55 18.36
C GLU A 82 6.41 5.71 18.29
N LYS A 83 7.52 5.60 19.02
CA LYS A 83 8.58 6.64 19.02
C LYS A 83 9.14 6.92 17.62
N ASP A 84 9.18 5.89 16.78
CA ASP A 84 9.84 5.89 15.48
C ASP A 84 8.89 5.56 14.31
N GLY A 85 7.58 5.65 14.54
CA GLY A 85 6.62 5.49 13.46
C GLY A 85 5.19 5.23 13.91
N ILE A 86 4.40 4.74 12.97
CA ILE A 86 2.98 4.46 13.15
C ILE A 86 2.74 2.97 12.88
N GLU A 87 2.35 2.22 13.90
CA GLU A 87 1.79 0.88 13.72
C GLU A 87 0.31 1.00 13.39
N MET A 88 -0.17 0.18 12.47
CA MET A 88 -1.58 0.13 12.11
C MET A 88 -2.05 -1.31 12.03
N ALA A 89 -3.27 -1.55 12.50
CA ALA A 89 -3.96 -2.82 12.36
C ALA A 89 -5.31 -2.60 11.65
N VAL A 90 -5.64 -3.50 10.73
CA VAL A 90 -6.94 -3.50 10.01
C VAL A 90 -7.57 -4.88 10.13
N LEU A 91 -8.75 -4.93 10.73
CA LEU A 91 -9.60 -6.10 10.81
C LEU A 91 -10.71 -5.98 9.75
N ALA A 92 -10.97 -7.06 9.02
CA ALA A 92 -12.09 -7.17 8.09
C ALA A 92 -12.87 -8.46 8.32
N ARG A 93 -14.20 -8.39 8.24
CA ARG A 93 -15.12 -9.52 8.37
C ARG A 93 -16.11 -9.61 7.23
N THR A 94 -16.53 -10.84 6.95
CA THR A 94 -17.61 -11.14 6.00
C THR A 94 -18.16 -12.55 6.24
N ARG A 95 -19.30 -12.87 5.62
CA ARG A 95 -19.71 -14.24 5.31
C ARG A 95 -19.62 -14.44 3.80
N ALA A 96 -18.63 -15.22 3.34
CA ALA A 96 -18.33 -15.36 1.92
C ALA A 96 -17.65 -16.70 1.56
N GLN A 97 -17.72 -17.05 0.27
CA GLN A 97 -17.14 -18.26 -0.32
C GLN A 97 -15.59 -18.21 -0.38
N THR A 98 -15.01 -17.01 -0.35
CA THR A 98 -13.55 -16.76 -0.34
C THR A 98 -13.13 -15.97 0.91
N GLY A 99 -11.82 -15.96 1.19
CA GLY A 99 -11.25 -15.21 2.32
C GLY A 99 -11.23 -13.69 2.10
N VAL A 100 -11.02 -12.96 3.19
CA VAL A 100 -11.04 -11.47 3.29
C VAL A 100 -9.66 -10.87 3.55
N GLU A 101 -8.61 -11.69 3.44
CA GLU A 101 -7.25 -11.32 3.82
C GLU A 101 -6.65 -10.25 2.91
N MET A 102 -6.94 -10.35 1.60
CA MET A 102 -6.45 -9.38 0.62
C MET A 102 -7.09 -8.01 0.82
N ASP A 103 -8.37 -7.99 1.23
CA ASP A 103 -9.11 -6.78 1.52
C ASP A 103 -8.54 -6.08 2.75
N ALA A 104 -8.27 -6.83 3.83
CA ALA A 104 -7.60 -6.31 5.04
C ALA A 104 -6.19 -5.77 4.74
N LEU A 105 -5.38 -6.51 3.96
CA LEU A 105 -4.04 -6.08 3.53
C LEU A 105 -4.09 -4.80 2.68
N PHE A 106 -5.05 -4.69 1.76
CA PHE A 106 -5.23 -3.50 0.94
C PHE A 106 -5.67 -2.29 1.78
N GLY A 107 -6.58 -2.50 2.74
CA GLY A 107 -6.96 -1.48 3.72
C GLY A 107 -5.80 -0.97 4.55
N LEU A 108 -4.99 -1.88 5.10
CA LEU A 108 -3.78 -1.53 5.86
C LEU A 108 -2.80 -0.72 5.01
N PHE A 109 -2.43 -1.24 3.84
CA PHE A 109 -1.49 -0.58 2.94
C PHE A 109 -1.93 0.84 2.58
N THR A 110 -3.20 1.01 2.19
CA THR A 110 -3.74 2.33 1.82
C THR A 110 -3.88 3.27 3.01
N GLY A 111 -4.20 2.75 4.20
CA GLY A 111 -4.22 3.51 5.45
C GLY A 111 -2.84 4.06 5.82
N LEU A 112 -1.81 3.21 5.82
CA LEU A 112 -0.42 3.62 6.05
C LEU A 112 0.04 4.63 4.98
N LEU A 113 -0.34 4.42 3.71
CA LEU A 113 0.00 5.34 2.63
C LEU A 113 -0.71 6.70 2.76
N ALA A 114 -1.92 6.73 3.30
CA ALA A 114 -2.63 7.96 3.60
C ALA A 114 -2.01 8.72 4.79
N ALA A 115 -1.55 8.00 5.82
CA ALA A 115 -0.74 8.59 6.90
C ALA A 115 0.56 9.20 6.34
N TRP A 116 1.27 8.47 5.48
CA TRP A 116 2.46 8.98 4.78
C TRP A 116 2.12 10.27 4.01
N ASN A 117 1.09 10.27 3.18
CA ASN A 117 0.71 11.46 2.41
C ASN A 117 0.36 12.65 3.31
N THR A 118 -0.27 12.39 4.45
CA THR A 118 -0.62 13.41 5.44
C THR A 118 0.65 14.03 6.02
N ILE A 119 1.58 13.21 6.52
CA ILE A 119 2.83 13.66 7.16
C ILE A 119 3.74 14.42 6.19
N LYS A 120 3.93 13.89 4.98
CA LYS A 120 4.87 14.48 4.02
C LYS A 120 4.48 15.88 3.56
N GLY A 121 3.20 16.25 3.65
CA GLY A 121 2.69 17.52 3.15
C GLY A 121 3.29 18.77 3.81
N CYS A 122 4.00 18.63 4.94
CA CYS A 122 4.68 19.73 5.64
C CYS A 122 6.15 19.95 5.25
N SER A 123 6.80 19.03 4.52
CA SER A 123 8.24 19.12 4.27
C SER A 123 8.57 19.63 2.87
N ARG A 124 9.24 20.78 2.80
CA ARG A 124 9.90 21.33 1.59
C ARG A 124 11.43 21.15 1.66
N THR A 125 11.90 20.11 2.35
CA THR A 125 13.33 19.88 2.49
C THR A 125 13.88 19.27 1.20
N CYS A 126 14.93 19.89 0.65
CA CYS A 126 15.65 19.34 -0.49
C CYS A 126 16.97 18.73 -0.03
N THR A 127 17.36 17.60 -0.62
CA THR A 127 18.68 17.02 -0.41
C THR A 127 19.75 17.95 -0.96
N PRO A 128 20.93 18.05 -0.32
CA PRO A 128 22.04 18.82 -0.87
C PRO A 128 22.55 18.23 -2.19
N GLU A 129 22.35 16.92 -2.39
CA GLU A 129 22.79 16.18 -3.57
C GLU A 129 22.00 16.56 -4.84
N TRP A 130 22.75 16.76 -5.92
CA TRP A 130 22.23 17.05 -7.26
C TRP A 130 22.22 15.79 -8.12
N VAL A 131 21.03 15.38 -8.54
CA VAL A 131 20.83 14.24 -9.44
C VAL A 131 20.43 14.71 -10.82
N THR A 132 20.64 13.85 -11.82
CA THR A 132 20.24 14.13 -13.21
C THR A 132 18.83 13.58 -13.44
N ASN A 133 17.88 14.42 -13.85
CA ASN A 133 16.52 14.00 -14.20
C ASN A 133 16.47 13.33 -15.58
N PHE A 134 15.30 12.79 -15.97
CA PHE A 134 15.09 12.15 -17.28
C PHE A 134 15.35 13.05 -18.51
N MET A 135 15.42 14.37 -18.33
CA MET A 135 15.73 15.35 -19.38
C MET A 135 17.22 15.72 -19.43
N GLY A 136 18.07 15.10 -18.60
CA GLY A 136 19.50 15.45 -18.50
C GLY A 136 19.80 16.70 -17.67
N LYS A 137 18.82 17.30 -16.99
CA LYS A 137 19.02 18.48 -16.14
C LYS A 137 19.42 18.08 -14.73
N LYS A 138 20.31 18.86 -14.12
CA LYS A 138 20.64 18.73 -12.69
C LYS A 138 19.50 19.32 -11.85
N VAL A 139 18.99 18.52 -10.92
CA VAL A 139 17.93 18.90 -9.97
C VAL A 139 18.23 18.31 -8.59
N GLN A 140 17.70 18.93 -7.55
CA GLN A 140 17.74 18.37 -6.19
C GLN A 140 16.50 17.53 -5.92
N THR A 141 16.64 16.51 -5.08
CA THR A 141 15.50 15.73 -4.61
C THR A 141 14.83 16.50 -3.49
N CYS A 142 13.63 17.00 -3.74
CA CYS A 142 12.84 17.73 -2.75
C CYS A 142 11.64 16.87 -2.34
N GLY A 143 11.64 16.41 -1.09
CA GLY A 143 10.64 15.47 -0.57
C GLY A 143 10.76 15.29 0.92
N SER A 144 9.83 14.53 1.52
CA SER A 144 9.86 14.29 2.96
C SER A 144 11.01 13.36 3.33
N SER A 145 12.11 13.92 3.79
CA SER A 145 13.19 13.22 4.53
C SER A 145 12.72 12.62 5.87
N ARG A 146 11.40 12.60 6.10
CA ARG A 146 10.73 12.34 7.37
C ARG A 146 10.06 10.96 7.41
N VAL A 147 9.89 10.32 6.26
CA VAL A 147 9.22 9.02 6.16
C VAL A 147 10.12 8.08 5.38
N ASP A 148 10.58 7.02 6.05
CA ASP A 148 11.54 6.08 5.48
C ASP A 148 10.87 5.02 4.60
N GLY A 149 9.60 4.72 4.88
CA GLY A 149 8.83 3.74 4.13
C GLY A 149 7.78 3.02 4.96
N MET A 150 7.05 2.12 4.30
CA MET A 150 6.17 1.17 4.95
C MET A 150 6.87 -0.17 5.08
N PHE A 151 6.68 -0.83 6.20
CA PHE A 151 7.36 -2.05 6.56
C PHE A 151 6.40 -3.07 7.13
N ASP A 152 6.82 -4.32 7.02
CA ASP A 152 6.22 -5.44 7.71
C ASP A 152 4.69 -5.61 7.50
N ILE A 153 4.22 -5.36 6.28
CA ILE A 153 2.80 -5.52 5.93
C ILE A 153 2.50 -7.01 5.82
N ARG A 154 1.71 -7.54 6.74
CA ARG A 154 1.35 -8.97 6.80
C ARG A 154 -0.03 -9.25 7.39
N VAL A 155 -0.51 -10.47 7.19
CA VAL A 155 -1.70 -11.00 7.88
C VAL A 155 -1.23 -11.67 9.18
N VAL A 156 -1.70 -11.18 10.32
CA VAL A 156 -1.31 -11.71 11.64
C VAL A 156 -2.29 -12.75 12.17
N ASN A 157 -3.55 -12.67 11.75
CA ASN A 157 -4.57 -13.65 12.11
C ASN A 157 -5.60 -13.79 10.98
N LYS A 158 -6.11 -14.98 10.81
CA LYS A 158 -7.16 -15.31 9.85
C LYS A 158 -8.06 -16.39 10.42
N VAL A 159 -9.37 -16.18 10.32
CA VAL A 159 -10.37 -17.15 10.78
C VAL A 159 -11.27 -17.57 9.62
N LYS A 160 -11.57 -18.87 9.58
CA LYS A 160 -12.59 -19.49 8.74
C LYS A 160 -13.40 -20.44 9.63
N SER A 161 -14.67 -20.14 9.85
CA SER A 161 -15.55 -20.91 10.74
C SER A 161 -17.00 -20.83 10.29
N GLU A 162 -17.85 -21.72 10.79
CA GLU A 162 -19.31 -21.63 10.57
C GLU A 162 -19.92 -20.48 11.36
N ASP A 163 -19.49 -20.34 12.62
CA ASP A 163 -19.91 -19.31 13.56
C ASP A 163 -18.94 -18.14 13.62
N SER A 164 -19.43 -16.98 14.08
CA SER A 164 -18.58 -15.85 14.41
C SER A 164 -17.71 -16.16 15.63
N VAL A 165 -16.42 -15.83 15.54
CA VAL A 165 -15.50 -15.87 16.67
C VAL A 165 -15.26 -14.46 17.23
N GLY A 166 -14.73 -14.36 18.46
CA GLY A 166 -14.42 -13.10 19.15
C GLY A 166 -13.42 -12.20 18.41
N LEU A 167 -13.26 -10.97 18.89
CA LEU A 167 -12.53 -9.86 18.23
C LEU A 167 -11.01 -10.08 18.18
N GLY A 168 -10.46 -10.42 17.00
CA GLY A 168 -9.02 -10.66 16.81
C GLY A 168 -8.10 -9.41 16.86
N ILE A 169 -8.63 -8.21 17.11
CA ILE A 169 -7.85 -6.95 17.16
C ILE A 169 -7.79 -6.33 18.57
N GLU A 170 -8.39 -6.96 19.58
CA GLU A 170 -8.50 -6.40 20.95
C GLU A 170 -7.14 -6.07 21.58
N ASP A 171 -6.12 -6.92 21.34
CA ASP A 171 -4.76 -6.74 21.85
C ASP A 171 -4.03 -5.53 21.24
N PHE A 172 -4.58 -4.91 20.18
CA PHE A 172 -4.01 -3.72 19.57
C PHE A 172 -4.54 -2.46 20.26
N VAL A 173 -3.66 -1.77 21.00
CA VAL A 173 -3.98 -0.52 21.70
C VAL A 173 -4.00 0.63 20.71
N ASP A 174 -5.12 1.33 20.59
CA ASP A 174 -5.22 2.57 19.84
C ASP A 174 -4.90 3.75 20.76
N ASN A 175 -3.74 4.40 20.57
CA ASN A 175 -3.31 5.55 21.36
C ASN A 175 -3.35 6.87 20.56
N ALA A 176 -3.80 6.81 19.31
CA ALA A 176 -3.75 7.96 18.42
C ALA A 176 -4.75 9.04 18.84
N ASN A 177 -4.30 10.29 18.85
CA ASN A 177 -5.06 11.44 19.29
C ASN A 177 -5.09 12.53 18.20
N GLY A 178 -5.66 13.70 18.53
CA GLY A 178 -5.62 14.89 17.71
C GLY A 178 -7.01 15.43 17.34
N PRO A 179 -7.13 16.75 17.07
CA PRO A 179 -8.36 17.34 16.59
C PRO A 179 -8.75 16.81 15.19
N PRO A 180 -10.03 16.93 14.79
CA PRO A 180 -10.53 16.48 13.48
C PRO A 180 -10.14 17.46 12.36
N ILE A 181 -8.83 17.71 12.21
CA ILE A 181 -8.28 18.61 11.20
C ILE A 181 -7.89 17.80 9.97
N VAL A 182 -8.33 18.27 8.81
CA VAL A 182 -7.94 17.74 7.50
C VAL A 182 -7.89 18.88 6.51
N THR A 183 -6.83 18.92 5.69
CA THR A 183 -6.70 19.87 4.59
C THR A 183 -6.06 19.20 3.38
N MET A 184 -6.40 19.66 2.18
CA MET A 184 -5.69 19.30 0.96
C MET A 184 -4.84 20.50 0.55
N PHE A 185 -3.56 20.28 0.24
CA PHE A 185 -2.65 21.36 -0.10
C PHE A 185 -3.12 22.08 -1.37
N ASP A 186 -3.33 23.39 -1.31
CA ASP A 186 -3.73 24.19 -2.48
C ASP A 186 -2.54 24.40 -3.42
N VAL A 187 -2.62 23.82 -4.62
CA VAL A 187 -1.59 23.91 -5.67
C VAL A 187 -1.87 24.97 -6.73
N THR A 188 -2.88 25.85 -6.53
CA THR A 188 -3.31 26.85 -7.52
C THR A 188 -2.17 27.76 -7.98
N THR A 189 -1.27 28.14 -7.08
CA THR A 189 -0.12 29.01 -7.37
C THR A 189 1.20 28.27 -7.59
N GLU A 190 1.21 26.95 -7.41
CA GLU A 190 2.39 26.13 -7.69
C GLU A 190 2.61 26.05 -9.22
N PRO A 191 3.84 26.13 -9.72
CA PRO A 191 4.11 25.98 -11.14
C PRO A 191 3.75 24.56 -11.61
N THR A 192 3.55 24.41 -12.92
CA THR A 192 3.49 23.07 -13.50
C THR A 192 4.89 22.46 -13.46
N TYR A 193 5.00 21.20 -13.04
CA TYR A 193 6.26 20.46 -12.96
C TYR A 193 6.25 19.28 -13.93
N TYR A 194 7.40 18.99 -14.53
CA TYR A 194 7.79 17.66 -14.95
C TYR A 194 8.20 16.87 -13.70
N GLY A 195 7.29 16.06 -13.17
CA GLY A 195 7.57 15.19 -12.04
C GLY A 195 8.12 13.84 -12.48
N GLU A 196 9.05 13.31 -11.71
CA GLU A 196 9.64 11.98 -11.88
C GLU A 196 9.75 11.31 -10.52
N ALA A 197 9.21 10.11 -10.36
CA ALA A 197 9.34 9.37 -9.11
C ALA A 197 9.62 7.89 -9.36
N SER A 198 10.25 7.25 -8.38
CA SER A 198 10.51 5.81 -8.35
C SER A 198 10.25 5.28 -6.95
N ALA A 199 9.52 4.17 -6.86
CA ALA A 199 9.27 3.46 -5.61
C ALA A 199 9.58 1.98 -5.76
N LYS A 200 10.15 1.39 -4.72
CA LYS A 200 10.58 -0.01 -4.70
C LYS A 200 10.00 -0.73 -3.50
N GLY A 201 9.68 -2.00 -3.65
CA GLY A 201 9.32 -2.85 -2.53
C GLY A 201 9.58 -4.31 -2.80
N PHE A 202 9.44 -5.12 -1.75
CA PHE A 202 9.78 -6.53 -1.76
C PHE A 202 8.76 -7.34 -0.96
N ILE A 203 8.31 -8.46 -1.53
CA ILE A 203 7.48 -9.47 -0.86
C ILE A 203 8.28 -10.75 -0.69
N ARG A 204 8.44 -11.20 0.56
CA ARG A 204 9.02 -12.50 0.89
C ARG A 204 7.99 -13.58 0.63
N LEU A 205 8.40 -14.65 -0.05
CA LEU A 205 7.59 -15.84 -0.33
C LEU A 205 8.34 -17.10 0.13
N ARG A 206 7.68 -18.25 0.11
CA ARG A 206 8.35 -19.55 0.25
C ARG A 206 9.19 -19.87 -0.98
N GLU A 207 10.26 -20.64 -0.80
CA GLU A 207 11.15 -21.05 -1.89
C GLU A 207 10.39 -21.84 -2.97
N GLU A 208 9.48 -22.74 -2.56
CA GLU A 208 8.66 -23.52 -3.47
C GLU A 208 7.70 -22.65 -4.28
N THR A 209 7.19 -21.57 -3.67
CA THR A 209 6.33 -20.59 -4.35
C THR A 209 7.14 -19.80 -5.37
N VAL A 210 8.36 -19.38 -5.03
CA VAL A 210 9.28 -18.70 -5.96
C VAL A 210 9.56 -19.59 -7.17
N GLU A 211 9.80 -20.88 -6.95
CA GLU A 211 10.05 -21.83 -8.03
C GLU A 211 8.81 -22.05 -8.91
N LEU A 212 7.60 -22.10 -8.33
CA LEU A 212 6.35 -22.13 -9.09
C LEU A 212 6.17 -20.90 -9.98
N ILE A 213 6.57 -19.71 -9.50
CA ILE A 213 6.54 -18.48 -10.30
C ILE A 213 7.52 -18.61 -11.47
N ARG A 214 8.78 -19.01 -11.24
CA ARG A 214 9.80 -19.16 -12.28
C ARG A 214 9.40 -20.17 -13.36
N GLN A 215 8.78 -21.27 -12.94
CA GLN A 215 8.29 -22.31 -13.85
C GLN A 215 6.97 -21.96 -14.54
N GLY A 216 6.31 -20.87 -14.14
CA GLY A 216 5.01 -20.50 -14.69
C GLY A 216 3.89 -21.49 -14.35
N LYS A 217 3.94 -22.08 -13.16
CA LYS A 217 3.00 -23.13 -12.71
C LYS A 217 1.96 -22.62 -11.71
N VAL A 218 1.89 -21.31 -11.50
CA VAL A 218 0.85 -20.67 -10.67
C VAL A 218 -0.52 -20.81 -11.32
N GLU A 219 -1.49 -21.35 -10.58
CA GLU A 219 -2.81 -21.73 -11.11
C GLU A 219 -3.62 -20.55 -11.69
N LYS A 220 -3.38 -19.34 -11.19
CA LYS A 220 -4.04 -18.10 -11.62
C LYS A 220 -3.42 -17.51 -12.90
N GLY A 221 -2.24 -17.97 -13.30
CA GLY A 221 -1.51 -17.51 -14.49
C GLY A 221 -0.17 -16.85 -14.16
N ASP A 222 0.33 -16.07 -15.11
CA ASP A 222 1.61 -15.37 -15.01
C ASP A 222 1.56 -14.25 -13.96
N VAL A 223 2.24 -14.49 -12.83
CA VAL A 223 2.31 -13.57 -11.69
C VAL A 223 2.93 -12.24 -12.06
N ILE A 224 4.01 -12.24 -12.85
CA ILE A 224 4.76 -11.03 -13.16
C ILE A 224 3.93 -10.14 -14.09
N THR A 225 3.36 -10.71 -15.15
CA THR A 225 2.54 -9.97 -16.11
C THR A 225 1.30 -9.38 -15.46
N VAL A 226 0.61 -10.15 -14.59
CA VAL A 226 -0.59 -9.67 -13.89
C VAL A 226 -0.24 -8.55 -12.90
N SER A 227 0.84 -8.69 -12.11
CA SER A 227 1.26 -7.67 -11.14
C SER A 227 1.72 -6.38 -11.80
N LYS A 228 2.46 -6.46 -12.92
CA LYS A 228 2.84 -5.27 -13.71
C LYS A 228 1.61 -4.53 -14.26
N THR A 229 0.64 -5.28 -14.77
CA THR A 229 -0.61 -4.71 -15.30
C THR A 229 -1.42 -4.03 -14.20
N ALA A 230 -1.54 -4.68 -13.03
CA ALA A 230 -2.21 -4.12 -11.86
C ALA A 230 -1.59 -2.80 -11.42
N ALA A 231 -0.26 -2.74 -11.31
CA ALA A 231 0.48 -1.55 -10.92
C ALA A 231 0.24 -0.36 -11.87
N ILE A 232 0.30 -0.59 -13.18
CA ILE A 232 0.06 0.46 -14.20
C ILE A 232 -1.37 1.01 -14.10
N VAL A 233 -2.35 0.14 -13.89
CA VAL A 233 -3.76 0.56 -13.72
C VAL A 233 -3.94 1.32 -12.42
N ALA A 234 -3.33 0.84 -11.33
CA ALA A 234 -3.41 1.45 -10.01
C ALA A 234 -2.78 2.84 -9.96
N ALA A 235 -1.63 3.06 -10.58
CA ALA A 235 -0.96 4.36 -10.65
C ALA A 235 -1.92 5.47 -11.11
N LYS A 236 -2.75 5.18 -12.13
CA LYS A 236 -3.72 6.12 -12.71
C LYS A 236 -4.93 6.41 -11.82
N LYS A 237 -5.14 5.59 -10.78
CA LYS A 237 -6.29 5.65 -9.87
C LYS A 237 -5.90 6.00 -8.44
N ALA A 238 -4.68 6.44 -8.18
CA ALA A 238 -4.22 6.76 -6.83
C ALA A 238 -5.10 7.81 -6.14
N TRP A 239 -5.54 8.83 -6.88
CA TRP A 239 -6.43 9.89 -6.40
C TRP A 239 -7.86 9.39 -6.06
N GLU A 240 -8.31 8.26 -6.62
CA GLU A 240 -9.62 7.68 -6.29
C GLU A 240 -9.65 7.08 -4.88
N ILE A 241 -8.48 6.72 -4.33
CA ILE A 241 -8.38 6.00 -3.05
C ILE A 241 -7.63 6.79 -1.96
N LEU A 242 -6.65 7.62 -2.32
CA LEU A 242 -5.89 8.44 -1.38
C LEU A 242 -6.53 9.83 -1.29
N PRO A 243 -7.15 10.20 -0.14
CA PRO A 243 -8.06 11.36 -0.07
C PRO A 243 -7.39 12.71 -0.29
N LEU A 244 -6.09 12.82 -0.02
CA LEU A 244 -5.34 14.08 -0.09
C LEU A 244 -4.34 14.12 -1.25
N VAL A 245 -4.48 13.21 -2.23
CA VAL A 245 -3.69 13.19 -3.46
C VAL A 245 -4.46 13.92 -4.55
N HIS A 246 -3.76 14.75 -5.32
CA HIS A 246 -4.34 15.45 -6.46
C HIS A 246 -4.48 14.51 -7.65
N LEU A 247 -5.42 14.80 -8.55
CA LEU A 247 -5.44 14.19 -9.86
C LEU A 247 -4.20 14.65 -10.66
N ASN A 248 -3.26 13.74 -10.88
CA ASN A 248 -2.06 13.98 -11.66
C ASN A 248 -2.19 13.44 -13.09
N TYR A 249 -1.73 14.20 -14.08
CA TYR A 249 -1.62 13.76 -15.47
C TYR A 249 -0.35 12.93 -15.66
N LEU A 250 -0.45 11.63 -15.36
CA LEU A 250 0.63 10.68 -15.60
C LEU A 250 0.92 10.55 -17.10
N THR A 251 2.19 10.72 -17.48
CA THR A 251 2.67 10.59 -18.87
C THR A 251 3.49 9.32 -19.08
N TYR A 252 3.99 8.72 -18.01
CA TYR A 252 4.78 7.49 -18.06
C TYR A 252 4.59 6.69 -16.78
N VAL A 253 4.41 5.38 -16.93
CA VAL A 253 4.47 4.41 -15.83
C VAL A 253 5.22 3.18 -16.35
N ASN A 254 6.29 2.79 -15.66
CA ASN A 254 7.03 1.57 -15.96
C ASN A 254 7.19 0.73 -14.70
N VAL A 255 7.17 -0.58 -14.87
CA VAL A 255 7.24 -1.53 -13.77
C VAL A 255 8.34 -2.54 -14.08
N ASP A 256 9.37 -2.56 -13.24
CA ASP A 256 10.35 -3.65 -13.18
C ASP A 256 9.94 -4.61 -12.08
N ALA A 257 9.96 -5.90 -12.37
CA ALA A 257 9.53 -6.94 -11.45
C ALA A 257 10.45 -8.15 -11.61
N ARG A 258 11.17 -8.49 -10.53
CA ARG A 258 12.24 -9.49 -10.53
C ARG A 258 11.94 -10.56 -9.51
N VAL A 259 11.93 -11.81 -9.95
CA VAL A 259 11.83 -12.98 -9.08
C VAL A 259 13.22 -13.30 -8.57
N ILE A 260 13.47 -13.08 -7.29
CA ILE A 260 14.75 -13.34 -6.64
C ILE A 260 14.64 -14.58 -5.74
N GLU A 261 15.70 -14.92 -5.00
CA GLU A 261 15.79 -16.17 -4.23
C GLU A 261 14.66 -16.35 -3.22
N ASP A 262 14.35 -15.32 -2.41
CA ASP A 262 13.39 -15.40 -1.31
C ASP A 262 12.08 -14.63 -1.56
N GLY A 263 11.79 -14.25 -2.82
CA GLY A 263 10.57 -13.54 -3.14
C GLY A 263 10.56 -12.76 -4.47
N VAL A 264 9.74 -11.70 -4.50
CA VAL A 264 9.60 -10.83 -5.67
C VAL A 264 9.90 -9.39 -5.29
N GLU A 265 10.81 -8.77 -6.04
CA GLU A 265 11.15 -7.37 -5.93
C GLU A 265 10.46 -6.58 -7.06
N ILE A 266 9.83 -5.45 -6.72
CA ILE A 266 9.13 -4.61 -7.69
C ILE A 266 9.60 -3.17 -7.54
N ALA A 267 9.93 -2.53 -8.67
CA ALA A 267 10.17 -1.10 -8.77
C ALA A 267 9.21 -0.48 -9.79
N VAL A 268 8.59 0.65 -9.43
CA VAL A 268 7.69 1.41 -10.29
C VAL A 268 8.23 2.81 -10.48
N ASP A 269 8.44 3.19 -11.74
CA ASP A 269 8.80 4.54 -12.14
C ASP A 269 7.58 5.26 -12.72
N THR A 270 7.36 6.50 -12.30
CA THR A 270 6.28 7.36 -12.80
C THR A 270 6.83 8.69 -13.29
N ARG A 271 6.16 9.26 -14.29
CA ARG A 271 6.33 10.67 -14.68
C ARG A 271 4.99 11.33 -14.87
N ASN A 272 4.91 12.62 -14.57
CA ASN A 272 3.71 13.42 -14.77
C ASN A 272 4.04 14.85 -15.21
N VAL A 273 3.01 15.53 -15.71
CA VAL A 273 3.02 16.98 -15.96
C VAL A 273 1.88 17.61 -15.16
N SER A 274 2.17 18.12 -13.96
CA SER A 274 1.14 18.65 -13.04
C SER A 274 1.73 19.61 -12.00
N ASN A 275 0.91 20.31 -11.22
CA ASN A 275 1.35 21.19 -10.13
C ASN A 275 1.89 20.44 -8.90
N THR A 276 1.86 19.11 -8.92
CA THR A 276 2.51 18.26 -7.92
C THR A 276 3.26 17.10 -8.58
N GLY A 277 4.07 16.38 -7.81
CA GLY A 277 4.85 15.24 -8.30
C GLY A 277 4.08 13.93 -8.19
N SER A 278 4.62 12.87 -8.80
CA SER A 278 3.97 11.56 -8.93
C SER A 278 4.44 10.49 -7.94
N ALA A 279 5.00 10.89 -6.79
CA ALA A 279 5.59 9.96 -5.82
C ALA A 279 4.54 9.05 -5.15
N MET A 280 3.33 9.56 -4.90
CA MET A 280 2.27 8.74 -4.29
C MET A 280 1.76 7.69 -5.26
N GLU A 281 1.69 8.02 -6.55
CA GLU A 281 1.31 7.10 -7.62
C GLU A 281 2.33 5.97 -7.75
N ALA A 282 3.63 6.28 -7.64
CA ALA A 282 4.68 5.26 -7.65
C ALA A 282 4.55 4.30 -6.46
N VAL A 283 4.44 4.82 -5.23
CA VAL A 283 4.30 4.00 -4.02
C VAL A 283 3.01 3.18 -4.05
N PHE A 284 1.90 3.81 -4.46
CA PHE A 284 0.61 3.13 -4.58
C PHE A 284 0.67 1.96 -5.56
N ALA A 285 1.23 2.21 -6.75
CA ALA A 285 1.41 1.18 -7.77
C ALA A 285 2.32 0.04 -7.31
N THR A 286 3.44 0.34 -6.63
CA THR A 286 4.33 -0.69 -6.08
C THR A 286 3.62 -1.57 -5.07
N GLY A 287 2.88 -1.00 -4.13
CA GLY A 287 2.15 -1.81 -3.14
C GLY A 287 1.01 -2.63 -3.76
N VAL A 288 0.27 -2.08 -4.72
CA VAL A 288 -0.73 -2.87 -5.47
C VAL A 288 -0.09 -4.02 -6.24
N ALA A 289 1.08 -3.81 -6.83
CA ALA A 289 1.83 -4.86 -7.50
C ALA A 289 2.19 -6.01 -6.53
N LEU A 290 2.71 -5.67 -5.34
CA LEU A 290 3.09 -6.64 -4.31
C LEU A 290 1.88 -7.39 -3.74
N LEU A 291 0.76 -6.70 -3.50
CA LEU A 291 -0.50 -7.32 -3.10
C LEU A 291 -1.07 -8.22 -4.21
N THR A 292 -0.85 -7.87 -5.48
CA THR A 292 -1.24 -8.71 -6.62
C THR A 292 -0.36 -9.97 -6.67
N VAL A 293 0.96 -9.86 -6.44
CA VAL A 293 1.82 -11.05 -6.26
C VAL A 293 1.25 -11.93 -5.16
N TRP A 294 0.93 -11.37 -3.99
CA TRP A 294 0.36 -12.13 -2.88
C TRP A 294 -0.95 -12.81 -3.27
N ASP A 295 -1.92 -12.12 -3.87
CA ASP A 295 -3.19 -12.75 -4.26
C ASP A 295 -2.99 -13.88 -5.27
N MET A 296 -2.05 -13.72 -6.20
CA MET A 296 -1.72 -14.74 -7.21
C MET A 296 -1.19 -16.02 -6.57
N VAL A 297 -0.43 -15.92 -5.47
CA VAL A 297 0.24 -17.06 -4.82
C VAL A 297 -0.34 -17.48 -3.46
N LYS A 298 -1.38 -16.80 -2.98
CA LYS A 298 -1.96 -16.99 -1.63
C LYS A 298 -2.33 -18.43 -1.28
N LYS A 299 -2.55 -19.31 -2.27
CA LYS A 299 -2.81 -20.73 -2.05
C LYS A 299 -1.57 -21.47 -1.57
N TYR A 300 -0.40 -21.16 -2.12
CA TYR A 300 0.87 -21.85 -1.87
C TYR A 300 1.56 -21.35 -0.59
N GLU A 301 1.24 -20.12 -0.21
CA GLU A 301 1.80 -19.47 0.98
C GLU A 301 1.13 -19.86 2.30
N LYS A 302 -0.04 -20.51 2.23
CA LYS A 302 -0.79 -20.93 3.41
C LYS A 302 -0.16 -22.14 4.10
N ASP A 303 -0.18 -22.17 5.42
CA ASP A 303 0.06 -23.38 6.20
C ASP A 303 -1.20 -24.26 6.31
N GLU A 304 -1.11 -25.37 7.04
CA GLU A 304 -2.21 -26.31 7.28
C GLU A 304 -3.38 -25.69 8.07
N LYS A 305 -3.13 -24.63 8.85
CA LYS A 305 -4.16 -23.83 9.54
C LYS A 305 -4.72 -22.73 8.64
N GLY A 306 -4.19 -22.60 7.42
CA GLY A 306 -4.54 -21.60 6.45
C GLY A 306 -4.02 -20.20 6.79
N GLN A 307 -3.02 -20.05 7.66
CA GLN A 307 -2.33 -18.81 8.02
C GLN A 307 -1.16 -18.52 7.06
N TYR A 308 -0.57 -17.33 7.18
CA TYR A 308 0.60 -16.90 6.38
C TYR A 308 1.82 -16.65 7.28
N PRO A 309 2.49 -17.69 7.81
CA PRO A 309 3.58 -17.52 8.78
C PRO A 309 4.85 -16.90 8.20
N HIS A 310 5.07 -17.00 6.89
CA HIS A 310 6.32 -16.57 6.23
C HIS A 310 6.15 -15.37 5.30
N THR A 311 4.94 -15.21 4.76
CA THR A 311 4.65 -14.23 3.71
C THR A 311 4.53 -12.84 4.31
N VAL A 312 5.31 -11.91 3.78
CA VAL A 312 5.36 -10.53 4.27
C VAL A 312 5.82 -9.60 3.17
N ILE A 313 5.15 -8.46 3.02
CA ILE A 313 5.70 -7.34 2.27
C ILE A 313 6.67 -6.62 3.22
N ARG A 314 7.98 -6.85 3.03
CA ARG A 314 9.00 -6.41 3.98
C ARG A 314 9.14 -4.90 4.00
N GLU A 315 9.16 -4.29 2.82
CA GLU A 315 9.34 -2.85 2.69
C GLU A 315 8.72 -2.31 1.40
N ILE A 316 8.28 -1.05 1.46
CA ILE A 316 7.92 -0.21 0.32
C ILE A 316 8.49 1.19 0.58
N LYS A 317 9.37 1.66 -0.30
CA LYS A 317 10.13 2.91 -0.16
C LYS A 317 10.11 3.74 -1.43
N VAL A 318 10.23 5.05 -1.26
CA VAL A 318 10.54 5.96 -2.37
C VAL A 318 12.05 5.96 -2.58
N LEU A 319 12.50 5.66 -3.80
CA LEU A 319 13.92 5.76 -4.17
C LEU A 319 14.26 7.15 -4.71
N LYS A 320 13.30 7.77 -5.38
CA LYS A 320 13.50 9.04 -6.08
C LYS A 320 12.18 9.80 -6.19
N ALA A 321 12.22 11.11 -5.98
CA ALA A 321 11.09 12.01 -6.22
C ALA A 321 11.62 13.39 -6.63
N LEU A 322 11.57 13.68 -7.92
CA LEU A 322 12.09 14.90 -8.53
C LEU A 322 10.94 15.72 -9.10
N LYS A 323 11.08 17.05 -9.01
CA LYS A 323 10.21 18.01 -9.66
C LYS A 323 11.08 19.00 -10.42
N THR A 324 10.81 19.18 -11.71
CA THR A 324 11.46 20.20 -12.53
C THR A 324 10.39 21.14 -13.06
N PRO A 325 10.44 22.46 -12.81
CA PRO A 325 9.47 23.38 -13.38
C PRO A 325 9.36 23.21 -14.90
N ALA A 326 8.14 23.10 -15.40
CA ALA A 326 7.85 23.25 -16.81
C ALA A 326 8.10 24.72 -17.17
N VAL A 327 8.90 24.94 -18.22
CA VAL A 327 9.31 26.27 -18.68
C VAL A 327 8.10 27.06 -19.16
#